data_AF-A0A519QSJ7-F1
#
_entry.id   AF-A0A519QSJ7-F1
#
_cell.length_a   1.000
_cell.length_b   1.000
_cell.length_c   1.000
_cell.angle_alpha   90.00
_cell.angle_beta   90.00
_cell.angle_gamma   90.00
#
_symmetry.space_group_name_H-M   'P 1'
#
loop_
_entity.id
_entity.type
_entity.pdbx_description
1 polymer ?
#
loop_
_entity_poly.entity_id
_entity_poly.type
_entity_poly.pdbx_seq_one_letter_code
_entity_poly.pdbx_strand_id
1 'polypeptide(L)'
;MIALIFSEPSFCQKIDNNFLKVTSADLISNDSYNYLCSTFDTKIKDSVQIVALGEVSHGGYEPIAFKAQMARYLIERKGYRKLLIEQSDIVYFRPLRMFLNNPSNIDPLYISKWVKQSGFTEATSLVYIELFTWLKAYNNKHPKDLVEVIGFEIGDEKKAINFILNKYIIPNDYKEGQKYVYQLNLADTDADKIELLTS
;
A
#
# COMPACT_ATOMS: atom_id res chain seq x y z
N MET A 1 12.23 6.50 -11.66
CA MET A 1 11.54 5.99 -10.45
C MET A 1 10.15 5.59 -10.91
N ILE A 2 9.74 4.34 -10.68
CA ILE A 2 8.48 3.87 -11.24
C ILE A 2 7.53 3.41 -10.13
N ALA A 3 6.36 4.05 -10.05
CA ALA A 3 5.40 3.93 -8.95
C ALA A 3 4.03 3.41 -9.44
N LEU A 4 3.46 2.46 -8.71
CA LEU A 4 2.13 1.92 -8.93
C LEU A 4 1.18 2.45 -7.87
N ILE A 5 0.07 3.10 -8.22
CA ILE A 5 -0.87 3.67 -7.23
C ILE A 5 -2.16 2.84 -7.23
N PHE A 6 -2.53 2.25 -6.10
CA PHE A 6 -3.90 1.76 -5.88
C PHE A 6 -4.76 2.94 -5.43
N SER A 7 -5.81 3.34 -6.15
CA SER A 7 -6.76 4.37 -5.68
C SER A 7 -8.22 4.13 -6.14
N GLU A 8 -9.16 4.76 -5.43
CA GLU A 8 -10.61 4.93 -5.75
C GLU A 8 -10.90 5.74 -7.04
N PRO A 9 -12.16 5.80 -7.52
CA PRO A 9 -12.55 5.28 -8.83
C PRO A 9 -12.15 6.17 -10.00
N SER A 10 -11.76 5.52 -11.10
CA SER A 10 -11.64 6.21 -12.40
C SER A 10 -12.78 5.79 -13.32
N PHE A 11 -13.40 6.81 -13.92
CA PHE A 11 -14.51 6.75 -14.86
C PHE A 11 -14.21 5.82 -16.03
N CYS A 12 -15.15 4.92 -16.36
CA CYS A 12 -15.04 4.03 -17.50
C CYS A 12 -15.22 4.82 -18.81
N GLN A 13 -14.27 4.70 -19.75
CA GLN A 13 -14.46 5.16 -21.13
C GLN A 13 -15.17 4.10 -21.98
N LYS A 14 -15.90 4.60 -22.98
CA LYS A 14 -16.78 3.90 -23.93
C LYS A 14 -16.31 2.48 -24.29
N ILE A 15 -17.19 1.51 -24.02
CA ILE A 15 -17.00 0.09 -24.34
C ILE A 15 -17.04 -0.08 -25.86
N ASP A 16 -15.96 -0.62 -26.43
CA ASP A 16 -15.90 -1.04 -27.83
C ASP A 16 -16.35 -2.51 -27.92
N ASN A 17 -17.18 -2.85 -28.91
CA ASN A 17 -17.93 -4.12 -28.97
C ASN A 17 -17.07 -5.37 -29.30
N ASN A 18 -15.75 -5.22 -29.39
CA ASN A 18 -14.80 -6.31 -29.65
C ASN A 18 -14.14 -6.81 -28.35
N PHE A 19 -14.93 -7.07 -27.31
CA PHE A 19 -14.39 -7.74 -26.13
C PHE A 19 -14.02 -9.18 -26.49
N LEU A 20 -12.72 -9.47 -26.45
CA LEU A 20 -12.21 -10.84 -26.32
C LEU A 20 -13.01 -11.54 -25.22
N LYS A 21 -13.45 -12.79 -25.46
CA LYS A 21 -14.03 -13.66 -24.42
C LYS A 21 -12.95 -13.96 -23.38
N VAL A 22 -12.70 -13.01 -22.50
CA VAL A 22 -11.87 -13.17 -21.32
C VAL A 22 -12.83 -13.39 -20.17
N THR A 23 -12.71 -14.53 -19.51
CA THR A 23 -13.49 -14.80 -18.29
C THR A 23 -12.80 -14.14 -17.11
N SER A 24 -13.54 -13.85 -16.03
CA SER A 24 -12.95 -13.31 -14.80
C SER A 24 -11.84 -14.23 -14.25
N ALA A 25 -11.98 -15.55 -14.42
CA ALA A 25 -10.99 -16.55 -14.05
C ALA A 25 -9.64 -16.36 -14.80
N ASP A 26 -9.67 -15.96 -16.07
CA ASP A 26 -8.46 -15.71 -16.87
C ASP A 26 -7.70 -14.46 -16.40
N LEU A 27 -8.40 -13.52 -15.75
CA LEU A 27 -7.83 -12.24 -15.27
C LEU A 27 -7.26 -12.31 -13.85
N ILE A 28 -7.75 -13.25 -13.04
CA ILE A 28 -7.42 -13.34 -11.61
C ILE A 28 -6.59 -14.59 -11.26
N SER A 29 -6.48 -15.54 -12.19
CA SER A 29 -5.62 -16.72 -12.01
C SER A 29 -4.13 -16.37 -12.10
N ASN A 30 -3.28 -17.28 -11.61
CA ASN A 30 -1.83 -17.19 -11.83
C ASN A 30 -1.43 -17.28 -13.32
N ASP A 31 -2.34 -17.70 -14.19
CA ASP A 31 -2.13 -17.80 -15.64
C ASP A 31 -2.47 -16.50 -16.40
N SER A 32 -3.01 -15.50 -15.69
CA SER A 32 -3.30 -14.15 -16.21
C SER A 32 -2.08 -13.43 -16.81
N TYR A 33 -0.88 -13.90 -16.51
CA TYR A 33 0.38 -13.32 -16.98
C TYR A 33 0.47 -13.19 -18.51
N ASN A 34 0.04 -14.21 -19.26
CA ASN A 34 0.07 -14.19 -20.72
C ASN A 34 -0.92 -13.16 -21.29
N TYR A 35 -2.10 -13.07 -20.68
CA TYR A 35 -3.08 -12.05 -21.01
C TYR A 35 -2.54 -10.64 -20.72
N LEU A 36 -1.92 -10.43 -19.56
CA LEU A 36 -1.34 -9.15 -19.18
C LEU A 36 -0.23 -8.73 -20.15
N CYS A 37 0.68 -9.63 -20.50
CA CYS A 37 1.74 -9.35 -21.48
C CYS A 37 1.14 -8.99 -22.84
N SER A 38 0.29 -9.84 -23.41
CA SER A 38 -0.31 -9.61 -24.74
C SER A 38 -1.14 -8.32 -24.82
N THR A 39 -1.78 -7.93 -23.72
CA THR A 39 -2.65 -6.76 -23.68
C THR A 39 -1.90 -5.47 -23.37
N PHE A 40 -0.94 -5.50 -22.44
CA PHE A 40 -0.35 -4.29 -21.86
C PHE A 40 1.09 -4.01 -22.27
N ASP A 41 1.83 -4.95 -22.86
CA ASP A 41 3.24 -4.72 -23.26
C ASP A 41 3.40 -3.52 -24.19
N THR A 42 2.46 -3.35 -25.14
CA THR A 42 2.46 -2.25 -26.10
C THR A 42 1.70 -1.02 -25.61
N LYS A 43 0.77 -1.18 -24.66
CA LYS A 43 -0.05 -0.09 -24.13
C LYS A 43 0.67 0.70 -23.03
N ILE A 44 1.42 0.01 -22.17
CA ILE A 44 2.24 0.64 -21.13
C ILE A 44 3.67 0.69 -21.66
N LYS A 45 4.04 1.82 -22.28
CA LYS A 45 5.39 2.03 -22.80
C LYS A 45 6.42 2.01 -21.67
N ASP A 46 7.64 1.58 -21.95
CA ASP A 46 8.73 1.52 -20.94
C ASP A 46 9.12 2.89 -20.38
N SER A 47 8.81 3.97 -21.10
CA SER A 47 8.99 5.34 -20.63
C SER A 47 7.95 5.78 -19.59
N VAL A 48 6.87 5.02 -19.39
CA VAL A 48 5.86 5.33 -18.38
C VAL A 48 6.43 5.08 -17.00
N GLN A 49 6.51 6.15 -16.21
CA GLN A 49 7.06 6.13 -14.86
C GLN A 49 6.00 5.93 -13.77
N ILE A 50 4.72 6.14 -14.06
CA ILE A 50 3.67 6.00 -13.06
C ILE A 50 2.48 5.32 -13.72
N VAL A 51 1.97 4.27 -13.07
CA VAL A 51 0.73 3.59 -13.45
C VAL A 51 -0.20 3.62 -12.26
N ALA A 52 -1.33 4.31 -12.41
CA ALA A 52 -2.40 4.28 -11.43
C ALA A 52 -3.39 3.16 -11.80
N LEU A 53 -3.69 2.31 -10.83
CA LEU A 53 -4.68 1.24 -10.93
C LEU A 53 -5.91 1.63 -10.10
N GLY A 54 -6.91 2.16 -10.79
CA GLY A 54 -8.21 2.47 -10.23
C GLY A 54 -8.97 1.22 -9.76
N GLU A 55 -9.94 1.42 -8.88
CA GLU A 55 -10.90 0.38 -8.47
C GLU A 55 -12.33 0.81 -8.82
N VAL A 56 -13.16 -0.15 -9.27
CA VAL A 56 -14.57 0.14 -9.62
C VAL A 56 -15.47 0.16 -8.37
N SER A 57 -15.04 -0.46 -7.27
CA SER A 57 -15.73 -0.50 -5.99
C SER A 57 -14.79 -0.97 -4.88
N HIS A 58 -14.76 -0.30 -3.75
CA HIS A 58 -14.05 -0.76 -2.57
C HIS A 58 -14.38 -2.21 -2.18
N GLY A 59 -13.35 -3.07 -2.16
CA GLY A 59 -13.43 -4.38 -1.51
C GLY A 59 -13.99 -5.49 -2.38
N GLY A 60 -14.15 -5.25 -3.68
CA GLY A 60 -14.47 -6.30 -4.65
C GLY A 60 -13.28 -7.27 -4.83
N TYR A 61 -13.54 -8.57 -4.79
CA TYR A 61 -12.49 -9.58 -4.94
C TYR A 61 -11.80 -9.47 -6.31
N GLU A 62 -12.58 -9.44 -7.40
CA GLU A 62 -12.05 -9.49 -8.76
C GLU A 62 -11.22 -8.25 -9.13
N PRO A 63 -11.66 -7.00 -8.85
CA PRO A 63 -10.83 -5.82 -9.06
C PRO A 63 -9.51 -5.88 -8.29
N ILE A 64 -9.53 -6.30 -7.03
CA ILE A 64 -8.32 -6.36 -6.18
C ILE A 64 -7.38 -7.48 -6.64
N ALA A 65 -7.93 -8.65 -6.99
CA ALA A 65 -7.15 -9.76 -7.54
C ALA A 65 -6.46 -9.40 -8.86
N PHE A 66 -7.19 -8.75 -9.77
CA PHE A 66 -6.61 -8.25 -11.03
C PHE A 66 -5.50 -7.23 -10.77
N LYS A 67 -5.70 -6.27 -9.85
CA LYS A 67 -4.67 -5.28 -9.48
C LYS A 67 -3.43 -5.94 -8.89
N ALA A 68 -3.58 -7.01 -8.11
CA ALA A 68 -2.46 -7.78 -7.59
C ALA A 68 -1.66 -8.46 -8.71
N GLN A 69 -2.32 -9.09 -9.69
CA GLN A 69 -1.63 -9.69 -10.84
C GLN A 69 -0.96 -8.63 -11.73
N MET A 70 -1.63 -7.50 -11.96
CA MET A 70 -1.06 -6.35 -12.67
C MET A 70 0.19 -5.82 -11.96
N ALA A 71 0.18 -5.71 -10.63
CA ALA A 71 1.34 -5.29 -9.87
C ALA A 71 2.52 -6.25 -10.06
N ARG A 72 2.28 -7.57 -10.00
CA ARG A 72 3.31 -8.60 -10.28
C ARG A 72 3.90 -8.44 -11.68
N TYR A 73 3.04 -8.30 -12.70
CA TYR A 73 3.45 -8.06 -14.09
C TYR A 73 4.31 -6.79 -14.22
N LEU A 74 3.86 -5.66 -13.66
CA LEU A 74 4.58 -4.39 -13.74
C LEU A 74 5.95 -4.46 -13.04
N ILE A 75 6.04 -5.17 -11.91
CA ILE A 75 7.29 -5.39 -11.19
C ILE A 75 8.24 -6.30 -11.98
N GLU A 76 7.78 -7.48 -12.39
CA GLU A 76 8.62 -8.49 -13.03
C GLU A 76 9.04 -8.09 -14.45
N ARG A 77 8.14 -7.46 -15.21
CA ARG A 77 8.33 -7.22 -16.65
C ARG A 77 8.64 -5.79 -17.00
N LYS A 78 8.06 -4.84 -16.27
CA LYS A 78 8.16 -3.41 -16.59
C LYS A 78 9.09 -2.66 -15.64
N GLY A 79 9.72 -3.36 -14.69
CA GLY A 79 10.75 -2.78 -13.82
C GLY A 79 10.22 -1.85 -12.73
N TYR A 80 8.93 -1.94 -12.38
CA TYR A 80 8.35 -1.13 -11.31
C TYR A 80 8.94 -1.58 -9.96
N ARG A 81 9.33 -0.62 -9.11
CA ARG A 81 9.98 -0.88 -7.81
C ARG A 81 9.31 -0.21 -6.63
N LYS A 82 8.24 0.55 -6.85
CA LYS A 82 7.43 1.15 -5.80
C LYS A 82 5.96 0.79 -6.00
N LEU A 83 5.38 0.17 -4.99
CA LEU A 83 3.96 -0.16 -4.89
C LEU A 83 3.32 0.75 -3.84
N LEU A 84 2.56 1.73 -4.30
CA LEU A 84 1.82 2.68 -3.48
C LEU A 84 0.39 2.16 -3.27
N ILE A 85 -0.04 2.07 -2.02
CA ILE A 85 -1.37 1.60 -1.63
C ILE A 85 -2.11 2.69 -0.84
N GLU A 86 -3.38 2.92 -1.16
CA GLU A 86 -4.27 3.87 -0.48
C GLU A 86 -4.59 3.36 0.94
N GLN A 87 -3.63 3.58 1.84
CA GLN A 87 -3.70 3.35 3.27
C GLN A 87 -2.54 4.08 3.95
N SER A 88 -2.59 4.27 5.26
CA SER A 88 -1.52 4.96 6.01
C SER A 88 -0.17 4.22 5.95
N ASP A 89 0.89 4.94 5.54
CA ASP A 89 2.25 4.38 5.52
C ASP A 89 2.75 4.08 6.93
N ILE A 90 2.65 5.07 7.81
CA ILE A 90 3.27 4.99 9.15
C ILE A 90 2.63 3.87 9.97
N VAL A 91 1.31 3.71 9.85
CA VAL A 91 0.56 2.74 10.65
C VAL A 91 0.70 1.34 10.08
N TYR A 92 0.55 1.17 8.77
CA TYR A 92 0.41 -0.15 8.16
C TYR A 92 1.62 -0.54 7.32
N PHE A 93 2.00 0.26 6.33
CA PHE A 93 2.95 -0.17 5.32
C PHE A 93 4.44 -0.07 5.70
N ARG A 94 4.82 0.83 6.60
CA ARG A 94 6.20 0.95 7.07
C ARG A 94 6.67 -0.31 7.83
N PRO A 95 5.93 -0.84 8.83
CA PRO A 95 6.28 -2.13 9.45
C PRO A 95 6.35 -3.28 8.44
N LEU A 96 5.37 -3.37 7.53
CA LEU A 96 5.35 -4.40 6.50
C LEU A 96 6.57 -4.29 5.57
N ARG A 97 6.89 -3.09 5.07
CA ARG A 97 8.06 -2.83 4.22
C ARG A 97 9.37 -3.26 4.90
N MET A 98 9.52 -2.99 6.21
CA MET A 98 10.68 -3.45 6.98
C MET A 98 10.75 -4.99 7.05
N PHE A 99 9.62 -5.67 7.22
CA PHE A 99 9.56 -7.12 7.18
C PHE A 99 9.91 -7.68 5.79
N LEU A 100 9.31 -7.12 4.73
CA LEU A 100 9.51 -7.54 3.35
C LEU A 100 10.98 -7.42 2.92
N ASN A 101 11.64 -6.32 3.30
CA ASN A 101 13.00 -6.01 2.88
C ASN A 101 14.09 -6.63 3.76
N ASN A 102 13.74 -7.29 4.87
CA ASN A 102 14.71 -7.94 5.75
C ASN A 102 14.79 -9.46 5.47
N PRO A 103 15.80 -9.95 4.73
CA PRO A 103 15.89 -11.37 4.36
C PRO A 103 16.03 -12.32 5.56
N SER A 104 16.53 -11.83 6.70
CA SER A 104 16.67 -12.62 7.93
C SER A 104 15.37 -12.79 8.70
N ASN A 105 14.34 -11.98 8.42
CA ASN A 105 13.03 -12.11 9.06
C ASN A 105 12.16 -13.08 8.25
N ILE A 106 11.87 -14.24 8.85
CA ILE A 106 11.19 -15.37 8.22
C ILE A 106 9.90 -15.78 8.94
N ASP A 107 9.32 -14.92 9.80
CA ASP A 107 8.05 -15.25 10.48
C ASP A 107 6.95 -15.54 9.44
N PRO A 108 6.52 -16.81 9.29
CA PRO A 108 5.56 -17.19 8.26
C PRO A 108 4.15 -16.66 8.54
N LEU A 109 3.89 -16.21 9.78
CA LEU A 109 2.59 -15.69 10.19
C LEU A 109 2.53 -14.17 10.17
N TYR A 110 3.65 -13.47 9.91
CA TYR A 110 3.67 -12.02 9.99
C TYR A 110 2.68 -11.38 9.01
N ILE A 111 2.70 -11.81 7.74
CA ILE A 111 1.86 -11.24 6.68
C ILE A 111 0.38 -11.49 6.97
N SER A 112 -0.01 -12.70 7.37
CA SER A 112 -1.41 -13.01 7.67
C SER A 112 -1.93 -12.25 8.89
N LYS A 113 -1.12 -12.10 9.94
CA LYS A 113 -1.43 -11.25 11.10
C LYS A 113 -1.56 -9.79 10.69
N TRP A 114 -0.63 -9.29 9.87
CA TRP A 114 -0.65 -7.92 9.38
C TRP A 114 -1.93 -7.66 8.57
N VAL A 115 -2.29 -8.52 7.60
CA VAL A 115 -3.51 -8.37 6.80
C VAL A 115 -4.75 -8.31 7.67
N LYS A 116 -4.85 -9.19 8.68
CA LYS A 116 -5.96 -9.19 9.65
C LYS A 116 -6.08 -7.88 10.44
N GLN A 117 -4.95 -7.21 10.71
CA GLN A 117 -4.90 -5.95 11.46
C GLN A 117 -5.09 -4.72 10.57
N SER A 118 -4.85 -4.84 9.26
CA SER A 118 -4.90 -3.74 8.29
C SER A 118 -6.30 -3.34 7.85
N GLY A 119 -7.35 -4.00 8.34
CA GLY A 119 -8.75 -3.62 8.05
C GLY A 119 -9.23 -4.00 6.64
N PHE A 120 -8.49 -4.85 5.92
CA PHE A 120 -8.98 -5.41 4.66
C PHE A 120 -10.18 -6.32 4.89
N THR A 121 -11.07 -6.38 3.91
CA THR A 121 -12.25 -7.24 3.98
C THR A 121 -11.84 -8.72 3.98
N GLU A 122 -12.66 -9.57 4.60
CA GLU A 122 -12.42 -11.02 4.59
C GLU A 122 -12.34 -11.56 3.15
N ALA A 123 -13.21 -11.05 2.26
CA ALA A 123 -13.25 -11.42 0.86
C ALA A 123 -11.92 -11.17 0.11
N THR A 124 -11.14 -10.15 0.50
CA THR A 124 -9.92 -9.73 -0.22
C THR A 124 -8.63 -10.07 0.51
N SER A 125 -8.74 -10.54 1.76
CA SER A 125 -7.59 -10.83 2.62
C SER A 125 -6.62 -11.83 2.00
N LEU A 126 -7.13 -12.87 1.32
CA LEU A 126 -6.28 -13.86 0.65
C LEU A 126 -5.43 -13.25 -0.47
N VAL A 127 -5.99 -12.30 -1.24
CA VAL A 127 -5.27 -11.62 -2.32
C VAL A 127 -4.06 -10.85 -1.78
N TYR A 128 -4.26 -10.12 -0.68
CA TYR A 128 -3.16 -9.38 -0.04
C TYR A 128 -2.12 -10.31 0.58
N ILE A 129 -2.54 -11.41 1.21
CA ILE A 129 -1.61 -12.41 1.75
C ILE A 129 -0.74 -12.97 0.62
N GLU A 130 -1.34 -13.36 -0.50
CA GLU A 130 -0.63 -13.90 -1.65
C GLU A 130 0.32 -12.86 -2.27
N LEU A 131 -0.14 -11.64 -2.49
CA LEU A 131 0.66 -10.56 -3.06
C LEU A 131 1.90 -10.26 -2.21
N PHE A 132 1.73 -10.05 -0.89
CA PHE A 132 2.86 -9.71 -0.03
C PHE A 132 3.77 -10.91 0.24
N THR A 133 3.24 -12.13 0.24
CA THR A 133 4.06 -13.35 0.31
C THR A 133 4.93 -13.50 -0.94
N TRP A 134 4.33 -13.30 -2.12
CA TRP A 134 5.07 -13.26 -3.38
C TRP A 134 6.13 -12.14 -3.37
N LEU A 135 5.78 -10.95 -2.87
CA LEU A 135 6.71 -9.82 -2.82
C LEU A 135 7.89 -10.08 -1.89
N LYS A 136 7.66 -10.72 -0.74
CA LYS A 136 8.72 -11.18 0.17
C LYS A 136 9.69 -12.12 -0.55
N ALA A 137 9.15 -13.11 -1.26
CA ALA A 137 9.96 -14.05 -2.03
C ALA A 137 10.71 -13.37 -3.19
N TYR A 138 10.08 -12.41 -3.87
CA TYR A 138 10.70 -11.60 -4.92
C TYR A 138 11.88 -10.79 -4.36
N ASN A 139 11.68 -10.03 -3.28
CA ASN A 139 12.72 -9.21 -2.66
C ASN A 139 13.89 -10.06 -2.14
N ASN A 140 13.62 -11.23 -1.54
CA ASN A 140 14.65 -12.16 -1.11
C ASN A 140 15.51 -12.68 -2.28
N LYS A 141 14.93 -12.85 -3.47
CA LYS A 141 15.65 -13.23 -4.70
C LYS A 141 16.40 -12.06 -5.35
N HIS A 142 16.01 -10.82 -5.05
CA HIS A 142 16.56 -9.59 -5.65
C HIS A 142 17.12 -8.63 -4.58
N PRO A 143 18.13 -9.04 -3.79
CA PRO A 143 18.60 -8.26 -2.63
C PRO A 143 19.21 -6.89 -2.97
N LYS A 144 19.54 -6.65 -4.24
CA LYS A 144 20.10 -5.38 -4.73
C LYS A 144 19.07 -4.52 -5.48
N ASP A 145 17.84 -5.01 -5.63
CA ASP A 145 16.80 -4.40 -6.46
C ASP A 145 15.42 -4.67 -5.85
N LEU A 146 15.24 -4.19 -4.61
CA LEU A 146 14.05 -4.43 -3.81
C LEU A 146 12.86 -3.62 -4.32
N VAL A 147 11.67 -4.20 -4.19
CA VAL A 147 10.40 -3.48 -4.34
C VAL A 147 9.96 -2.94 -2.98
N GLU A 148 9.67 -1.64 -2.92
CA GLU A 148 9.13 -0.99 -1.73
C GLU A 148 7.60 -0.91 -1.81
N VAL A 149 6.93 -1.30 -0.74
CA VAL A 149 5.49 -1.02 -0.56
C VAL A 149 5.32 0.20 0.33
N ILE A 150 4.55 1.18 -0.10
CA ILE A 150 4.40 2.48 0.55
C ILE A 150 2.91 2.80 0.69
N GLY A 151 2.47 3.20 1.87
CA GLY A 151 1.15 3.79 2.04
C GLY A 151 1.15 5.25 1.59
N PHE A 152 0.05 5.77 1.03
CA PHE A 152 -0.05 7.20 0.69
C PHE A 152 -1.30 7.88 1.19
N GLU A 153 -2.18 7.18 1.90
CA GLU A 153 -3.38 7.81 2.46
C GLU A 153 -3.04 8.61 3.71
N ILE A 154 -3.67 9.79 3.80
CA ILE A 154 -3.55 10.74 4.89
C ILE A 154 -4.92 10.77 5.59
N GLY A 155 -5.22 9.72 6.37
CA GLY A 155 -6.51 9.56 7.07
C GLY A 155 -6.39 9.08 8.52
N ASP A 156 -5.37 8.28 8.86
CA ASP A 156 -5.08 7.83 10.24
C ASP A 156 -4.12 8.80 10.95
N GLU A 157 -4.44 10.10 10.89
CA GLU A 157 -3.56 11.22 11.27
C GLU A 157 -3.08 11.11 12.72
N LYS A 158 -3.95 10.69 13.65
CA LYS A 158 -3.62 10.62 15.08
C LYS A 158 -2.43 9.70 15.37
N LYS A 159 -2.37 8.53 14.74
CA LYS A 159 -1.25 7.59 14.95
C LYS A 159 0.03 8.09 14.28
N ALA A 160 -0.08 8.68 13.09
CA ALA A 160 1.04 9.29 12.38
C ALA A 160 1.65 10.45 13.18
N ILE A 161 0.81 11.34 13.71
CA ILE A 161 1.20 12.46 14.56
C ILE A 161 1.84 11.94 15.85
N ASN A 162 1.22 10.96 16.52
CA ASN A 162 1.79 10.34 17.72
C ASN A 162 3.18 9.74 17.45
N PHE A 163 3.37 9.10 16.30
CA PHE A 163 4.68 8.58 15.90
C PHE A 163 5.70 9.71 15.74
N ILE A 164 5.36 10.79 15.04
CA ILE A 164 6.27 11.93 14.85
C ILE A 164 6.64 12.55 16.19
N LEU A 165 5.66 12.80 17.05
CA LEU A 165 5.87 13.39 18.37
C LEU A 165 6.80 12.54 19.23
N ASN A 166 6.50 11.24 19.38
CA ASN A 166 7.27 10.36 20.25
C ASN A 166 8.65 10.02 19.69
N LYS A 167 8.78 9.93 18.36
CA LYS A 167 10.04 9.48 17.74
C LYS A 167 11.02 10.62 17.51
N TYR A 168 10.54 11.82 17.18
CA TYR A 168 11.37 12.91 16.70
C TYR A 168 11.27 14.20 17.51
N ILE A 169 10.12 14.52 18.11
CA ILE A 169 9.96 15.81 18.82
C ILE A 169 10.27 15.64 20.30
N ILE A 170 9.53 14.83 21.05
CA ILE A 170 9.66 14.65 22.50
C ILE A 170 11.10 14.30 22.94
N PRO A 171 11.85 13.42 22.23
CA PRO A 171 13.23 13.11 22.63
C PRO A 171 14.21 14.29 22.49
N ASN A 172 13.90 15.28 21.64
CA ASN A 172 14.76 16.43 21.37
C ASN A 172 14.27 17.71 22.05
N ASP A 173 12.96 17.85 22.22
CA ASP A 173 12.30 18.96 22.93
C ASP A 173 11.06 18.44 23.66
N TYR A 174 11.28 18.01 24.90
CA TYR A 174 10.22 17.46 25.74
C TYR A 174 9.13 18.49 26.04
N LYS A 175 9.48 19.77 26.24
CA LYS A 175 8.54 20.82 26.63
C LYS A 175 7.59 21.16 25.48
N GLU A 176 8.11 21.35 24.28
CA GLU A 176 7.25 21.54 23.10
C GLU A 176 6.50 20.26 22.72
N GLY A 177 7.14 19.10 22.85
CA GLY A 177 6.48 17.81 22.62
C GLY A 177 5.22 17.62 23.48
N GLN A 178 5.27 17.96 24.77
CA GLN A 178 4.11 17.88 25.68
C GLN A 178 2.99 18.87 25.29
N LYS A 179 3.33 20.08 24.83
CA LYS A 179 2.32 21.05 24.36
C LYS A 179 1.55 20.52 23.15
N TYR A 180 2.23 19.91 22.19
CA TYR A 180 1.55 19.32 21.03
C TYR A 180 0.67 18.13 21.43
N VAL A 181 1.16 17.23 22.29
CA VAL A 181 0.36 16.11 22.82
C VAL A 181 -0.91 16.62 23.50
N TYR A 182 -0.80 17.72 24.25
CA TYR A 182 -1.95 18.37 24.88
C TYR A 182 -2.94 18.93 23.85
N GLN A 183 -2.47 19.72 22.88
CA GLN A 183 -3.29 20.32 21.83
C GLN A 183 -4.05 19.30 20.97
N LEU A 184 -3.45 18.12 20.72
CA LEU A 184 -4.03 17.08 19.87
C LEU A 184 -5.04 16.17 20.58
N ASN A 185 -5.00 16.11 21.92
CA ASN A 185 -5.91 15.30 22.72
C ASN A 185 -7.21 16.03 23.10
N LEU A 186 -7.25 17.34 22.91
CA LEU A 186 -8.44 18.15 23.12
C LEU A 186 -9.21 18.27 21.81
N ALA A 187 -10.38 17.62 21.74
CA ALA A 187 -11.36 17.91 20.71
C ALA A 187 -11.97 19.33 20.87
N ASP A 188 -11.80 19.95 22.05
CA ASP A 188 -12.26 21.29 22.38
C ASP A 188 -11.17 22.04 23.16
N THR A 189 -10.72 23.17 22.64
CA THR A 189 -9.63 24.00 23.19
C THR A 189 -9.99 24.57 24.56
N ASP A 190 -9.28 24.13 25.60
CA ASP A 190 -9.30 24.73 26.95
C ASP A 190 -7.93 25.38 27.20
N ALA A 191 -7.78 26.61 26.72
CA ALA A 191 -6.49 27.32 26.65
C ALA A 191 -5.83 27.53 28.03
N ASP A 192 -6.63 27.58 29.10
CA ASP A 192 -6.18 27.90 30.46
C ASP A 192 -5.33 26.79 31.11
N LYS A 193 -5.36 25.56 30.59
CA LYS A 193 -4.54 24.44 31.08
C LYS A 193 -3.15 24.38 30.46
N ILE A 194 -2.87 25.16 29.42
CA ILE A 194 -1.54 25.24 28.80
C ILE A 194 -0.55 25.97 29.73
N GLU A 195 -1.02 26.94 30.52
CA GLU A 195 -0.16 27.71 31.44
C GLU A 195 0.44 26.85 32.57
N LEU A 196 -0.33 25.89 33.09
CA LEU A 196 0.06 25.00 34.20
C LEU A 196 1.21 24.02 33.89
N LEU A 197 1.51 23.77 32.61
CA LEU A 197 2.65 22.93 32.19
C LEU A 197 3.89 23.76 31.84
N THR A 198 3.77 25.09 31.87
CA THR A 198 4.85 26.01 31.50
C THR A 198 5.55 26.67 32.68
N SER A 199 4.95 26.61 33.88
CA SER A 199 5.53 26.95 35.19
C SER A 199 6.33 25.80 35.79
#